data_AF-A0A2M8NSQ7-F1
#
_entry.id   AF-A0A2M8NSQ7-F1
#
_cell.length_a   1.000
_cell.length_b   1.000
_cell.length_c   1.000
_cell.angle_alpha   90.00
_cell.angle_beta   90.00
_cell.angle_gamma   90.00
#
_symmetry.space_group_name_H-M   'P 1'
#
loop_
_entity.id
_entity.type
_entity.pdbx_description
1 polymer ?
#
loop_
_entity_poly.entity_id
_entity_poly.type
_entity_poly.pdbx_seq_one_letter_code
_entity_poly.pdbx_strand_id
1 'polypeptide(L)'
;MQTISWIFARKLPTSSGYRMMIGKYYMNERQNLFTGVNPLLMSRLEAKGEFEGFHHYYLIELASYLNDVLPENYQANPEAKLTLLYRYFANPTQSRKPDVTIERNKTPYSLAPTLEETVSDFIIPLDEGALEDEDMVVLISQVDDQFVPLVVIEMLSPSNKMAHGKVDYLQKRKEFLQNNLVVLEIDLLHASPSPIEKMPIYPYHDEATPYYIALSNPSLENPHTAVYRFGINQPLPKIKIPLSDGESVLCDFDAIFFKGRYGNKVNYADAPMHMETYRQADQMTILSHLAKMRENT
;
A
#
# COMPACT_ATOMS: atom_id res chain seq x y z
N MET A 1 -35.96 53.95 -53.96
CA MET A 1 -34.56 53.44 -54.09
C MET A 1 -33.90 53.64 -52.74
N GLN A 2 -33.97 52.63 -51.87
CA GLN A 2 -32.84 51.74 -51.50
C GLN A 2 -31.65 52.49 -50.87
N THR A 3 -31.45 52.30 -49.57
CA THR A 3 -30.13 51.99 -48.99
C THR A 3 -30.32 51.10 -47.77
N ILE A 4 -29.62 49.98 -47.80
CA ILE A 4 -29.75 48.82 -46.92
C ILE A 4 -28.68 48.94 -45.83
N SER A 5 -29.08 48.76 -44.57
CA SER A 5 -28.20 48.57 -43.42
C SER A 5 -27.75 47.11 -43.36
N TRP A 6 -26.44 46.85 -43.33
CA TRP A 6 -25.87 45.55 -42.97
C TRP A 6 -24.86 45.73 -41.84
N ILE A 7 -25.26 45.29 -40.65
CA ILE A 7 -24.39 45.05 -39.50
C ILE A 7 -23.91 43.60 -39.60
N PHE A 8 -22.62 43.36 -39.78
CA PHE A 8 -22.02 42.04 -39.61
C PHE A 8 -21.68 41.82 -38.13
N ALA A 9 -22.58 41.18 -37.39
CA ALA A 9 -22.27 40.58 -36.10
C ALA A 9 -21.71 39.17 -36.33
N ARG A 10 -20.40 38.96 -36.15
CA ARG A 10 -19.84 37.61 -36.06
C ARG A 10 -20.32 36.97 -34.76
N LYS A 11 -21.24 36.01 -34.87
CA LYS A 11 -21.60 35.09 -33.78
C LYS A 11 -20.35 34.30 -33.37
N LEU A 12 -19.88 34.48 -32.14
CA LEU A 12 -18.99 33.52 -31.48
C LEU A 12 -19.78 32.23 -31.19
N PRO A 13 -19.22 31.02 -31.42
CA PRO A 13 -19.91 29.78 -31.11
C PRO A 13 -20.05 29.60 -29.59
N THR A 14 -21.21 29.12 -29.16
CA THR A 14 -21.55 28.84 -27.76
C THR A 14 -20.74 27.67 -27.18
N SER A 15 -20.29 27.82 -25.94
CA SER A 15 -19.35 27.01 -25.15
C SER A 15 -19.75 25.55 -24.85
N SER A 16 -20.85 25.04 -25.42
CA SER A 16 -21.38 23.72 -25.10
C SER A 16 -20.74 22.59 -25.94
N GLY A 17 -20.30 22.87 -27.17
CA GLY A 17 -19.71 21.85 -28.05
C GLY A 17 -18.22 21.56 -27.80
N TYR A 18 -17.48 22.51 -27.22
CA TYR A 18 -16.05 22.29 -26.95
C TYR A 18 -15.85 21.36 -25.75
N ARG A 19 -16.69 21.41 -24.70
CA ARG A 19 -16.49 20.61 -23.47
C ARG A 19 -16.65 19.10 -23.64
N MET A 20 -17.33 18.63 -24.70
CA MET A 20 -17.66 17.21 -24.84
C MET A 20 -16.61 16.40 -25.63
N MET A 21 -15.80 17.06 -26.48
CA MET A 21 -14.75 16.38 -27.26
C MET A 21 -13.36 16.41 -26.63
N ILE A 22 -13.05 17.39 -25.76
CA ILE A 22 -11.82 17.40 -24.94
C ILE A 22 -11.89 16.49 -23.71
N GLY A 23 -13.09 16.01 -23.35
CA GLY A 23 -13.31 15.19 -22.15
C GLY A 23 -12.93 13.71 -22.26
N LYS A 24 -12.78 13.16 -23.48
CA LYS A 24 -12.47 11.73 -23.68
C LYS A 24 -11.03 11.42 -24.05
N TYR A 25 -10.26 12.40 -24.55
CA TYR A 25 -8.90 12.16 -25.05
C TYR A 25 -7.78 12.77 -24.19
N TYR A 26 -8.07 13.68 -23.25
CA TYR A 26 -7.03 14.30 -22.40
C TYR A 26 -7.00 13.84 -20.94
N MET A 27 -7.77 12.81 -20.58
CA MET A 27 -7.77 12.27 -19.21
C MET A 27 -6.83 11.08 -18.99
N ASN A 28 -6.28 10.46 -20.06
CA ASN A 28 -5.47 9.25 -19.94
C ASN A 28 -3.94 9.47 -19.97
N GLU A 29 -3.44 10.62 -20.42
CA GLU A 29 -2.00 10.79 -20.72
C GLU A 29 -1.15 11.40 -19.58
N ARG A 30 -1.69 11.48 -18.36
CA ARG A 30 -0.93 11.96 -17.17
C ARG A 30 -1.05 11.04 -15.96
N GLN A 31 -1.55 9.84 -16.17
CA GLN A 31 -1.82 8.84 -15.15
C GLN A 31 -0.80 7.69 -15.29
N ASN A 32 -0.61 6.94 -14.22
CA ASN A 32 0.15 5.70 -14.29
C ASN A 32 -0.37 4.82 -15.44
N LEU A 33 0.49 4.48 -16.41
CA LEU A 33 0.07 3.74 -17.61
C LEU A 33 0.10 2.21 -17.43
N PHE A 34 0.52 1.73 -16.26
CA PHE A 34 0.37 0.33 -15.87
C PHE A 34 -0.88 0.17 -15.00
N THR A 35 -1.54 -0.98 -15.12
CA THR A 35 -2.53 -1.37 -14.11
C THR A 35 -1.78 -1.75 -12.84
N GLY A 36 -2.15 -1.16 -11.70
CA GLY A 36 -1.48 -1.34 -10.43
C GLY A 36 -0.06 -0.76 -10.41
N VAL A 37 0.91 -1.51 -9.89
CA VAL A 37 2.27 -1.02 -9.67
C VAL A 37 2.97 -0.69 -11.00
N ASN A 38 3.62 0.48 -11.04
CA ASN A 38 4.41 0.91 -12.18
C ASN A 38 5.86 0.37 -12.09
N PRO A 39 6.29 -0.57 -12.96
CA PRO A 39 7.60 -1.19 -12.87
C PRO A 39 8.75 -0.24 -13.22
N LEU A 40 8.53 0.78 -14.07
CA LEU A 40 9.54 1.82 -14.34
C LEU A 40 9.76 2.69 -13.11
N LEU A 41 8.68 3.01 -12.38
CA LEU A 41 8.76 3.78 -11.14
C LEU A 41 9.49 2.99 -10.07
N MET A 42 9.02 1.78 -9.74
CA MET A 42 9.58 0.99 -8.65
C MET A 42 11.07 0.69 -8.88
N SER A 43 11.44 0.24 -10.09
CA SER A 43 12.84 -0.01 -10.44
C SER A 43 13.71 1.24 -10.34
N ARG A 44 13.22 2.40 -10.80
CA ARG A 44 13.95 3.67 -10.67
C ARG A 44 14.15 4.05 -9.20
N LEU A 45 13.08 3.99 -8.39
CA LEU A 45 13.12 4.37 -6.98
C LEU A 45 14.13 3.51 -6.22
N GLU A 46 14.14 2.20 -6.48
CA GLU A 46 15.08 1.27 -5.86
C GLU A 46 16.53 1.52 -6.34
N ALA A 47 16.75 1.59 -7.66
CA ALA A 47 18.08 1.76 -8.25
C ALA A 47 18.75 3.10 -7.90
N LYS A 48 17.96 4.15 -7.66
CA LYS A 48 18.46 5.50 -7.34
C LYS A 48 18.43 5.83 -5.84
N GLY A 49 17.93 4.93 -4.99
CA GLY A 49 17.73 5.22 -3.58
C GLY A 49 16.71 6.35 -3.33
N GLU A 50 15.73 6.51 -4.23
CA GLU A 50 14.70 7.55 -4.17
C GLU A 50 13.40 7.05 -3.49
N PHE A 51 13.40 5.83 -2.93
CA PHE A 51 12.20 5.18 -2.39
C PHE A 51 11.57 5.93 -1.20
N GLU A 52 12.38 6.57 -0.36
CA GLU A 52 11.91 7.28 0.86
C GLU A 52 10.83 8.34 0.54
N GLY A 53 11.02 9.13 -0.52
CA GLY A 53 10.03 10.14 -0.90
C GLY A 53 8.73 9.56 -1.44
N PHE A 54 8.77 8.38 -2.06
CA PHE A 54 7.57 7.64 -2.47
C PHE A 54 6.86 7.06 -1.25
N HIS A 55 7.63 6.42 -0.35
CA HIS A 55 7.17 5.77 0.88
C HIS A 55 6.37 6.76 1.75
N HIS A 56 6.95 7.90 2.12
CA HIS A 56 6.26 8.91 2.93
C HIS A 56 4.96 9.41 2.28
N TYR A 57 5.00 9.78 0.99
CA TYR A 57 3.83 10.31 0.31
C TYR A 57 2.70 9.28 0.22
N TYR A 58 3.04 8.03 -0.11
CA TYR A 58 2.05 6.95 -0.20
C TYR A 58 1.39 6.69 1.16
N LEU A 59 2.16 6.67 2.24
CA LEU A 59 1.64 6.43 3.59
C LEU A 59 0.70 7.53 4.07
N ILE A 60 0.98 8.79 3.73
CA ILE A 60 0.09 9.91 4.02
C ILE A 60 -1.24 9.75 3.26
N GLU A 61 -1.20 9.42 1.97
CA GLU A 61 -2.40 9.16 1.17
C GLU A 61 -3.19 7.95 1.67
N LEU A 62 -2.49 6.89 2.12
CA LEU A 62 -3.10 5.71 2.72
C LEU A 62 -3.81 6.06 4.03
N ALA A 63 -3.15 6.76 4.95
CA ALA A 63 -3.76 7.17 6.21
C ALA A 63 -4.95 8.11 5.98
N SER A 64 -4.84 9.06 5.04
CA SER A 64 -5.96 9.93 4.66
C SER A 64 -7.12 9.13 4.07
N TYR A 65 -6.85 8.20 3.15
CA TYR A 65 -7.88 7.33 2.58
C TYR A 65 -8.58 6.51 3.66
N LEU A 66 -7.82 5.90 4.57
CA LEU A 66 -8.38 5.12 5.67
C LEU A 66 -9.27 5.98 6.57
N ASN A 67 -8.87 7.19 6.93
CA ASN A 67 -9.70 8.09 7.73
C ASN A 67 -11.00 8.53 7.01
N ASP A 68 -11.06 8.47 5.67
CA ASP A 68 -12.30 8.72 4.93
C ASP A 68 -13.30 7.54 5.01
N VAL A 69 -12.80 6.32 5.25
CA VAL A 69 -13.61 5.08 5.19
C VAL A 69 -13.72 4.33 6.53
N LEU A 70 -12.90 4.69 7.51
CA LEU A 70 -12.95 4.14 8.86
C LEU A 70 -14.23 4.60 9.58
N PRO A 71 -14.82 3.75 10.44
CA PRO A 71 -15.89 4.20 11.34
C PRO A 71 -15.39 5.28 12.31
N GLU A 72 -16.29 6.16 12.79
CA GLU A 72 -15.94 7.37 13.55
C GLU A 72 -15.12 7.12 14.84
N ASN A 73 -15.20 5.92 15.42
CA ASN A 73 -14.45 5.53 16.61
C ASN A 73 -13.02 5.05 16.31
N TYR A 74 -12.61 4.99 15.04
CA TYR A 74 -11.27 4.60 14.63
C TYR A 74 -10.57 5.75 13.93
N GLN A 75 -9.25 5.78 14.06
CA GLN A 75 -8.40 6.74 13.38
C GLN A 75 -7.15 6.05 12.85
N ALA A 76 -6.78 6.36 11.61
CA ALA A 76 -5.49 6.01 11.03
C ALA A 76 -4.50 7.17 11.26
N ASN A 77 -3.34 6.86 11.85
CA ASN A 77 -2.31 7.85 12.18
C ASN A 77 -1.00 7.51 11.45
N PRO A 78 -0.49 8.40 10.56
CA PRO A 78 0.84 8.23 9.97
C PRO A 78 1.93 8.57 11.01
N GLU A 79 3.07 7.88 10.93
CA GLU A 79 4.26 8.10 11.79
C GLU A 79 3.98 7.94 13.30
N ALA A 80 3.08 7.03 13.66
CA ALA A 80 2.78 6.73 15.06
C ALA A 80 4.01 6.23 15.83
N LYS A 81 4.01 6.44 17.15
CA LYS A 81 5.06 5.94 18.03
C LYS A 81 4.45 5.12 19.15
N LEU A 82 4.78 3.84 19.17
CA LEU A 82 4.39 2.91 20.21
C LEU A 82 5.55 2.73 21.19
N THR A 83 5.27 2.94 22.48
CA THR A 83 6.23 2.71 23.56
C THR A 83 6.15 1.27 24.04
N LEU A 84 7.29 0.60 24.16
CA LEU A 84 7.41 -0.76 24.68
C LEU A 84 7.56 -0.69 26.21
N LEU A 85 6.64 -1.33 26.94
CA LEU A 85 6.74 -1.57 28.37
C LEU A 85 7.02 -3.05 28.62
N TYR A 86 8.21 -3.35 29.15
CA TYR A 86 8.56 -4.70 29.53
C TYR A 86 8.11 -4.98 30.97
N ARG A 87 7.35 -6.05 31.19
CA ARG A 87 6.75 -6.38 32.51
C ARG A 87 7.77 -6.43 33.66
N TYR A 88 9.02 -6.80 33.38
CA TYR A 88 10.08 -6.96 34.39
C TYR A 88 11.01 -5.75 34.53
N PHE A 89 10.89 -4.72 33.70
CA PHE A 89 11.75 -3.53 33.76
C PHE A 89 10.95 -2.29 34.16
N ALA A 90 11.40 -1.61 35.21
CA ALA A 90 10.68 -0.50 35.84
C ALA A 90 10.57 0.78 34.99
N ASN A 91 11.23 0.86 33.83
CA ASN A 91 11.21 2.03 32.95
C ASN A 91 10.96 1.60 31.49
N PRO A 92 10.19 2.39 30.70
CA PRO A 92 10.13 2.21 29.25
C PRO A 92 11.53 2.32 28.67
N THR A 93 12.01 1.24 28.06
CA THR A 93 13.38 1.14 27.54
C THR A 93 13.47 1.47 26.05
N GLN A 94 12.38 1.31 25.29
CA GLN A 94 12.40 1.44 23.83
C GLN A 94 11.05 1.90 23.25
N SER A 95 11.07 2.35 22.00
CA SER A 95 9.88 2.64 21.20
C SER A 95 9.98 2.01 19.81
N ARG A 96 8.83 1.65 19.23
CA ARG A 96 8.67 1.30 17.83
C ARG A 96 7.90 2.39 17.11
N LYS A 97 8.23 2.58 15.83
CA LYS A 97 7.53 3.50 14.94
C LYS A 97 6.94 2.68 13.79
N PRO A 98 5.66 2.32 13.86
CA PRO A 98 4.92 1.85 12.70
C PRO A 98 4.81 2.96 11.65
N ASP A 99 4.70 2.58 10.38
CA ASP A 99 4.49 3.55 9.30
C ASP A 99 3.09 4.19 9.41
N VAL A 100 2.06 3.38 9.65
CA VAL A 100 0.70 3.82 9.98
C VAL A 100 0.13 2.93 11.08
N THR A 101 -0.60 3.49 12.04
CA THR A 101 -1.44 2.73 12.98
C THR A 101 -2.91 2.96 12.69
N ILE A 102 -3.76 1.96 12.92
CA ILE A 102 -5.20 2.17 13.15
C ILE A 102 -5.45 1.97 14.64
N GLU A 103 -6.02 2.98 15.26
CA GLU A 103 -6.27 3.05 16.68
C GLU A 103 -7.76 3.25 16.93
N ARG A 104 -8.27 2.70 18.03
CA ARG A 104 -9.66 2.83 18.46
C ARG A 104 -9.78 3.79 19.63
N ASN A 105 -10.68 4.75 19.53
CA ASN A 105 -11.12 5.57 20.65
C ASN A 105 -11.92 4.71 21.64
N LYS A 106 -11.69 4.88 22.95
CA LYS A 106 -12.36 4.12 24.03
C LYS A 106 -13.89 4.32 24.12
N THR A 107 -14.50 5.18 23.30
CA THR A 107 -15.96 5.39 23.29
C THR A 107 -16.64 4.57 22.16
N PRO A 108 -17.71 3.80 22.47
CA PRO A 108 -18.30 2.86 21.51
C PRO A 108 -19.33 3.53 20.58
N TYR A 109 -19.27 3.23 19.27
CA TYR A 109 -20.40 3.38 18.33
C TYR A 109 -20.28 2.40 17.14
N SER A 110 -21.38 2.18 16.40
CA SER A 110 -21.62 0.98 15.57
C SER A 110 -21.61 1.19 14.04
N LEU A 111 -21.49 0.05 13.36
CA LEU A 111 -21.06 -0.33 12.01
C LEU A 111 -21.59 0.40 10.75
N ALA A 112 -20.72 0.41 9.74
CA ALA A 112 -20.97 0.75 8.33
C ALA A 112 -20.90 -0.51 7.41
N PRO A 113 -21.42 -0.44 6.17
CA PRO A 113 -21.83 -1.63 5.40
C PRO A 113 -20.68 -2.41 4.73
N THR A 114 -20.99 -3.66 4.39
CA THR A 114 -20.10 -4.62 3.74
C THR A 114 -19.95 -4.35 2.25
N LEU A 115 -18.71 -4.27 1.77
CA LEU A 115 -18.33 -4.24 0.34
C LEU A 115 -17.55 -5.52 0.00
N GLU A 116 -17.45 -5.84 -1.31
CA GLU A 116 -16.74 -7.02 -1.80
C GLU A 116 -15.21 -6.92 -1.61
N GLU A 117 -14.61 -8.00 -1.11
CA GLU A 117 -13.19 -8.13 -0.77
C GLU A 117 -12.46 -9.03 -1.79
N THR A 118 -11.16 -8.81 -2.01
CA THR A 118 -10.30 -9.75 -2.74
C THR A 118 -10.00 -10.97 -1.87
N VAL A 119 -10.16 -12.19 -2.39
CA VAL A 119 -9.81 -13.42 -1.66
C VAL A 119 -8.29 -13.57 -1.57
N SER A 120 -7.77 -13.99 -0.41
CA SER A 120 -6.33 -14.25 -0.25
C SER A 120 -5.89 -15.44 -1.10
N ASP A 121 -4.67 -15.36 -1.66
CA ASP A 121 -4.11 -16.42 -2.50
C ASP A 121 -3.78 -17.68 -1.69
N PHE A 122 -3.15 -17.47 -0.54
CA PHE A 122 -2.74 -18.52 0.38
C PHE A 122 -2.52 -17.96 1.78
N ILE A 123 -2.36 -18.86 2.75
CA ILE A 123 -2.07 -18.56 4.14
C ILE A 123 -0.71 -19.12 4.55
N ILE A 124 0.02 -18.39 5.38
CA ILE A 124 1.24 -18.84 6.06
C ILE A 124 0.91 -18.93 7.55
N PRO A 125 1.02 -20.09 8.21
CA PRO A 125 0.86 -20.18 9.66
C PRO A 125 1.83 -19.23 10.37
N LEU A 126 1.36 -18.49 11.37
CA LEU A 126 2.27 -17.69 12.20
C LEU A 126 3.19 -18.65 12.97
N ASP A 127 4.48 -18.33 12.98
CA ASP A 127 5.46 -19.13 13.70
C ASP A 127 5.15 -19.13 15.21
N GLU A 128 5.22 -20.30 15.85
CA GLU A 128 4.94 -20.43 17.29
C GLU A 128 5.91 -19.54 18.10
N GLY A 129 7.18 -19.45 17.68
CA GLY A 129 8.19 -18.57 18.29
C GLY A 129 7.92 -17.07 18.13
N ALA A 130 7.03 -16.67 17.21
CA ALA A 130 6.56 -15.29 17.08
C ALA A 130 5.47 -14.94 18.10
N LEU A 131 4.85 -15.93 18.73
CA LEU A 131 3.80 -15.77 19.75
C LEU A 131 4.26 -16.21 21.15
N GLU A 132 5.39 -16.94 21.25
CA GLU A 132 5.97 -17.38 22.53
C GLU A 132 6.42 -16.22 23.43
N ASP A 133 6.22 -16.43 24.73
CA ASP A 133 6.04 -15.39 25.75
C ASP A 133 7.25 -15.30 26.72
N GLU A 134 8.48 -15.21 26.20
CA GLU A 134 9.67 -15.17 27.08
C GLU A 134 9.85 -13.82 27.80
N ASP A 135 9.39 -12.72 27.19
CA ASP A 135 9.41 -11.38 27.74
C ASP A 135 8.13 -10.64 27.33
N MET A 136 7.02 -10.78 28.07
CA MET A 136 5.77 -10.05 27.75
C MET A 136 6.04 -8.55 27.66
N VAL A 137 5.93 -8.02 26.44
CA VAL A 137 6.00 -6.60 26.16
C VAL A 137 4.59 -6.08 25.97
N VAL A 138 4.28 -4.92 26.55
CA VAL A 138 3.04 -4.19 26.31
C VAL A 138 3.34 -2.95 25.47
N LEU A 139 2.75 -2.87 24.28
CA LEU A 139 2.80 -1.71 23.41
C LEU A 139 1.67 -0.73 23.75
N ILE A 140 2.04 0.52 24.03
CA ILE A 140 1.09 1.61 24.27
C ILE A 140 1.37 2.73 23.28
N SER A 141 0.34 3.32 22.68
CA SER A 141 0.50 4.49 21.81
C SER A 141 0.92 5.69 22.65
N GLN A 142 2.04 6.34 22.29
CA GLN A 142 2.55 7.50 23.04
C GLN A 142 1.67 8.75 22.88
N VAL A 143 0.84 8.79 21.84
CA VAL A 143 0.16 10.02 21.42
C VAL A 143 -1.06 10.33 22.29
N ASP A 144 -1.77 9.32 22.79
CA ASP A 144 -2.96 9.53 23.62
C ASP A 144 -3.39 8.24 24.35
N ASP A 145 -3.48 8.27 25.68
CA ASP A 145 -3.99 7.16 26.49
C ASP A 145 -5.46 6.84 26.20
N GLN A 146 -6.19 7.68 25.44
CA GLN A 146 -7.56 7.43 25.02
C GLN A 146 -7.67 6.47 23.83
N PHE A 147 -6.58 6.22 23.12
CA PHE A 147 -6.56 5.41 21.92
C PHE A 147 -5.83 4.09 22.15
N VAL A 148 -6.40 3.01 21.64
CA VAL A 148 -5.82 1.66 21.72
C VAL A 148 -5.39 1.25 20.31
N PRO A 149 -4.09 0.99 20.07
CA PRO A 149 -3.64 0.49 18.77
C PRO A 149 -4.20 -0.90 18.51
N LEU A 150 -4.69 -1.13 17.28
CA LEU A 150 -5.26 -2.41 16.85
C LEU A 150 -4.53 -2.98 15.65
N VAL A 151 -4.21 -2.12 14.68
CA VAL A 151 -3.55 -2.50 13.43
C VAL A 151 -2.30 -1.65 13.25
N VAL A 152 -1.22 -2.28 12.83
CA VAL A 152 -0.03 -1.61 12.31
C VAL A 152 0.09 -1.93 10.82
N ILE A 153 0.35 -0.91 10.02
CA ILE A 153 0.61 -1.04 8.60
C ILE A 153 2.07 -0.67 8.38
N GLU A 154 2.79 -1.50 7.64
CA GLU A 154 4.21 -1.37 7.33
C GLU A 154 4.40 -1.45 5.81
N MET A 155 5.00 -0.43 5.20
CA MET A 155 5.46 -0.52 3.82
C MET A 155 6.95 -0.89 3.84
N LEU A 156 7.26 -2.08 3.32
CA LEU A 156 8.64 -2.55 3.29
C LEU A 156 9.50 -1.65 2.40
N SER A 157 10.62 -1.20 2.97
CA SER A 157 11.66 -0.48 2.27
C SER A 157 12.85 -1.40 1.96
N PRO A 158 13.77 -1.01 1.05
CA PRO A 158 14.94 -1.84 0.72
C PRO A 158 15.78 -2.22 1.95
N SER A 159 15.90 -1.33 2.94
CA SER A 159 16.67 -1.58 4.16
C SER A 159 16.03 -2.64 5.05
N ASN A 160 14.71 -2.82 5.03
CA ASN A 160 14.01 -3.85 5.82
C ASN A 160 14.26 -5.27 5.30
N LYS A 161 14.83 -5.42 4.10
CA LYS A 161 14.96 -6.71 3.41
C LYS A 161 16.39 -7.25 3.43
N MET A 162 17.35 -6.51 4.00
CA MET A 162 18.77 -6.85 3.94
C MET A 162 19.49 -6.66 5.29
N ALA A 163 20.52 -7.48 5.53
CA ALA A 163 21.47 -7.38 6.63
C ALA A 163 20.81 -7.10 8.00
N HIS A 164 21.33 -6.13 8.76
CA HIS A 164 20.81 -5.76 10.07
C HIS A 164 19.37 -5.25 10.02
N GLY A 165 18.96 -4.54 8.95
CA GLY A 165 17.61 -4.01 8.83
C GLY A 165 16.53 -5.10 8.70
N LYS A 166 16.87 -6.28 8.13
CA LYS A 166 15.99 -7.45 8.18
C LYS A 166 15.79 -7.97 9.60
N VAL A 167 16.87 -8.06 10.38
CA VAL A 167 16.82 -8.53 11.78
C VAL A 167 15.98 -7.57 12.62
N ASP A 168 16.22 -6.27 12.48
CA ASP A 168 15.47 -5.24 13.21
C ASP A 168 13.98 -5.25 12.82
N TYR A 169 13.67 -5.42 11.53
CA TYR A 169 12.29 -5.53 11.06
C TYR A 169 11.59 -6.77 11.63
N LEU A 170 12.23 -7.94 11.59
CA LEU A 170 11.64 -9.17 12.13
C LEU A 170 11.43 -9.11 13.64
N GLN A 171 12.34 -8.48 14.38
CA GLN A 171 12.16 -8.24 15.81
C GLN A 171 10.97 -7.29 16.07
N LYS A 172 10.87 -6.19 15.31
CA LYS A 172 9.72 -5.26 15.38
C LYS A 172 8.41 -5.99 15.07
N ARG A 173 8.38 -6.80 14.00
CA ARG A 173 7.23 -7.61 13.59
C ARG A 173 6.79 -8.57 14.68
N LYS A 174 7.75 -9.29 15.30
CA LYS A 174 7.48 -10.19 16.43
C LYS A 174 6.81 -9.45 17.59
N GLU A 175 7.35 -8.30 18.00
CA GLU A 175 6.79 -7.51 19.09
C GLU A 175 5.36 -7.04 18.84
N PHE A 176 5.03 -6.66 17.58
CA PHE A 176 3.65 -6.32 17.21
C PHE A 176 2.71 -7.52 17.36
N LEU A 177 3.11 -8.69 16.86
CA LEU A 177 2.30 -9.91 16.93
C LEU A 177 2.10 -10.40 18.37
N GLN A 178 3.16 -10.40 19.20
CA GLN A 178 3.07 -10.74 20.63
C GLN A 178 2.14 -9.80 21.40
N ASN A 179 1.98 -8.56 20.94
CA ASN A 179 1.06 -7.57 21.48
C ASN A 179 -0.35 -7.66 20.90
N ASN A 180 -0.65 -8.73 20.17
CA ASN A 180 -1.94 -8.97 19.55
C ASN A 180 -2.37 -7.84 18.59
N LEU A 181 -1.40 -7.16 17.96
CA LEU A 181 -1.65 -6.20 16.90
C LEU A 181 -1.77 -6.93 15.56
N VAL A 182 -2.76 -6.55 14.76
CA VAL A 182 -2.85 -6.99 13.36
C VAL A 182 -1.74 -6.29 12.58
N VAL A 183 -0.95 -7.05 11.83
CA VAL A 183 0.16 -6.51 11.02
C VAL A 183 -0.18 -6.63 9.54
N LEU A 184 -0.29 -5.49 8.85
CA LEU A 184 -0.48 -5.42 7.40
C LEU A 184 0.81 -4.93 6.75
N GLU A 185 1.40 -5.74 5.87
CA GLU A 185 2.73 -5.54 5.31
C GLU A 185 2.59 -5.36 3.80
N ILE A 186 3.04 -4.23 3.25
CA ILE A 186 2.98 -3.90 1.81
C ILE A 186 4.39 -4.02 1.22
N ASP A 187 4.58 -4.93 0.26
CA ASP A 187 5.86 -5.12 -0.42
C ASP A 187 5.72 -4.87 -1.92
N LEU A 188 6.28 -3.75 -2.36
CA LEU A 188 6.31 -3.33 -3.77
C LEU A 188 7.71 -3.50 -4.39
N LEU A 189 8.62 -4.20 -3.71
CA LEU A 189 10.03 -4.33 -4.07
C LEU A 189 10.40 -5.78 -4.37
N HIS A 190 10.67 -6.11 -5.63
CA HIS A 190 10.87 -7.50 -6.04
C HIS A 190 12.34 -7.94 -6.08
N ALA A 191 13.30 -7.00 -6.06
CA ALA A 191 14.72 -7.32 -6.27
C ALA A 191 15.40 -7.98 -5.05
N SER A 192 14.72 -8.01 -3.90
CA SER A 192 15.18 -8.69 -2.70
C SER A 192 14.09 -9.61 -2.14
N PRO A 193 14.46 -10.75 -1.53
CA PRO A 193 13.49 -11.66 -0.93
C PRO A 193 12.67 -10.98 0.17
N SER A 194 11.42 -11.43 0.35
CA SER A 194 10.60 -11.02 1.49
C SER A 194 11.31 -11.33 2.83
N PRO A 195 11.15 -10.47 3.86
CA PRO A 195 11.59 -10.81 5.20
C PRO A 195 10.70 -11.89 5.83
N ILE A 196 9.44 -12.03 5.40
CA ILE A 196 8.49 -13.04 5.91
C ILE A 196 8.95 -14.43 5.48
N GLU A 197 9.17 -15.30 6.45
CA GLU A 197 9.56 -16.68 6.19
C GLU A 197 8.49 -17.45 5.41
N LYS A 198 8.91 -18.44 4.62
CA LYS A 198 8.04 -19.29 3.77
C LYS A 198 7.34 -18.55 2.62
N MET A 199 7.58 -17.24 2.44
CA MET A 199 7.17 -16.53 1.23
C MET A 199 7.93 -17.08 0.01
N PRO A 200 7.25 -17.39 -1.11
CA PRO A 200 7.91 -17.74 -2.36
C PRO A 200 8.93 -16.68 -2.81
N ILE A 201 10.11 -17.11 -3.25
CA ILE A 201 11.19 -16.19 -3.62
C ILE A 201 11.06 -15.82 -5.11
N TYR A 202 10.70 -14.57 -5.39
CA TYR A 202 10.72 -14.03 -6.74
C TYR A 202 12.16 -13.70 -7.20
N PRO A 203 12.54 -13.89 -8.48
CA PRO A 203 11.77 -14.51 -9.56
C PRO A 203 11.90 -16.05 -9.63
N TYR A 204 12.50 -16.69 -8.64
CA TYR A 204 12.99 -18.08 -8.70
C TYR A 204 11.93 -19.17 -8.48
N HIS A 205 10.90 -18.95 -7.65
CA HIS A 205 9.83 -19.93 -7.42
C HIS A 205 8.63 -19.65 -8.32
N ASP A 206 8.09 -20.65 -9.03
CA ASP A 206 7.06 -20.46 -10.06
C ASP A 206 5.83 -19.70 -9.57
N GLU A 207 5.40 -19.94 -8.34
CA GLU A 207 4.26 -19.28 -7.69
C GLU A 207 4.56 -17.86 -7.17
N ALA A 208 5.83 -17.41 -7.16
CA ALA A 208 6.17 -16.09 -6.68
C ALA A 208 5.71 -14.98 -7.64
N THR A 209 5.24 -13.87 -7.08
CA THR A 209 4.94 -12.61 -7.78
C THR A 209 5.91 -11.53 -7.32
N PRO A 210 6.11 -10.46 -8.13
CA PRO A 210 6.99 -9.36 -7.73
C PRO A 210 6.46 -8.57 -6.52
N TYR A 211 5.14 -8.57 -6.29
CA TYR A 211 4.49 -7.75 -5.27
C TYR A 211 3.50 -8.57 -4.43
N TYR A 212 3.32 -8.15 -3.18
CA TYR A 212 2.28 -8.69 -2.29
C TYR A 212 1.85 -7.69 -1.22
N ILE A 213 0.67 -7.94 -0.65
CA ILE A 213 0.27 -7.44 0.66
C ILE A 213 0.02 -8.64 1.57
N ALA A 214 0.54 -8.62 2.78
CA ALA A 214 0.38 -9.69 3.77
C ALA A 214 -0.38 -9.16 4.99
N LEU A 215 -1.37 -9.90 5.47
CA LEU A 215 -2.19 -9.55 6.63
C LEU A 215 -2.06 -10.65 7.69
N SER A 216 -1.32 -10.35 8.75
CA SER A 216 -1.13 -11.22 9.91
C SER A 216 -2.12 -10.88 11.01
N ASN A 217 -2.95 -11.85 11.40
CA ASN A 217 -3.91 -11.68 12.49
C ASN A 217 -3.63 -12.65 13.65
N PRO A 218 -3.01 -12.18 14.75
CA PRO A 218 -2.68 -13.04 15.88
C PRO A 218 -3.90 -13.44 16.74
N SER A 219 -5.05 -12.77 16.60
CA SER A 219 -6.24 -13.02 17.43
C SER A 219 -7.14 -14.15 16.91
N LEU A 220 -6.81 -14.77 15.78
CA LEU A 220 -7.59 -15.87 15.21
C LEU A 220 -7.39 -17.16 16.00
N GLU A 221 -8.38 -18.06 15.96
CA GLU A 221 -8.25 -19.41 16.54
C GLU A 221 -7.06 -20.19 15.94
N ASN A 222 -6.82 -20.01 14.64
CA ASN A 222 -5.63 -20.49 13.94
C ASN A 222 -4.86 -19.28 13.39
N PRO A 223 -3.95 -18.68 14.16
CA PRO A 223 -3.21 -17.49 13.76
C PRO A 223 -2.41 -17.71 12.47
N HIS A 224 -2.61 -16.84 11.48
CA HIS A 224 -1.95 -16.94 10.18
C HIS A 224 -1.74 -15.57 9.53
N THR A 225 -0.90 -15.57 8.51
CA THR A 225 -0.69 -14.48 7.57
C THR A 225 -1.43 -14.81 6.27
N ALA A 226 -2.46 -14.04 5.93
CA ALA A 226 -3.12 -14.11 4.63
C ALA A 226 -2.32 -13.29 3.61
N VAL A 227 -1.95 -13.88 2.48
CA VAL A 227 -1.11 -13.22 1.46
C VAL A 227 -1.93 -12.94 0.21
N TYR A 228 -1.85 -11.69 -0.27
CA TYR A 228 -2.48 -11.18 -1.48
C TYR A 228 -1.39 -10.78 -2.47
N ARG A 229 -1.16 -11.61 -3.47
CA ARG A 229 -0.13 -11.43 -4.50
C ARG A 229 -0.71 -10.73 -5.70
N PHE A 230 0.13 -9.95 -6.38
CA PHE A 230 -0.22 -9.35 -7.66
C PHE A 230 1.04 -9.13 -8.51
N GLY A 231 0.87 -9.31 -9.80
CA GLY A 231 1.93 -9.23 -10.79
C GLY A 231 1.96 -7.91 -11.56
N ILE A 232 2.73 -7.91 -12.64
CA ILE A 232 2.77 -6.78 -13.58
C ILE A 232 1.40 -6.64 -14.26
N ASN A 233 0.92 -5.39 -14.40
CA ASN A 233 -0.37 -5.07 -15.01
C ASN A 233 -1.58 -5.73 -14.31
N GLN A 234 -1.48 -5.95 -13.01
CA GLN A 234 -2.58 -6.38 -12.16
C GLN A 234 -2.87 -5.30 -11.11
N PRO A 235 -4.14 -5.04 -10.77
CA PRO A 235 -4.49 -4.05 -9.76
C PRO A 235 -3.98 -4.49 -8.39
N LEU A 236 -3.72 -3.52 -7.52
CA LEU A 236 -3.49 -3.84 -6.11
C LEU A 236 -4.79 -4.39 -5.50
N PRO A 237 -4.72 -5.29 -4.50
CA PRO A 237 -5.90 -5.94 -3.95
C PRO A 237 -6.76 -4.98 -3.12
N LYS A 238 -8.04 -5.33 -2.93
CA LYS A 238 -8.90 -4.71 -1.92
C LYS A 238 -8.99 -5.63 -0.72
N ILE A 239 -8.53 -5.18 0.44
CA ILE A 239 -8.38 -6.06 1.62
C ILE A 239 -9.26 -5.54 2.74
N LYS A 240 -9.99 -6.45 3.38
CA LYS A 240 -10.75 -6.15 4.58
C LYS A 240 -9.81 -6.21 5.77
N ILE A 241 -9.52 -5.06 6.34
CA ILE A 241 -8.66 -4.93 7.53
C ILE A 241 -9.56 -5.18 8.75
N PRO A 242 -9.30 -6.22 9.56
CA PRO A 242 -10.05 -6.48 10.77
C PRO A 242 -9.81 -5.38 11.80
N LEU A 243 -10.88 -4.94 12.45
CA LEU A 243 -10.85 -4.00 13.57
C LEU A 243 -11.28 -4.74 14.85
N SER A 244 -11.85 -4.04 15.82
CA SER A 244 -12.34 -4.66 17.06
C SER A 244 -13.76 -5.20 16.94
N ASP A 245 -14.15 -6.11 17.82
CA ASP A 245 -15.54 -6.56 18.00
C ASP A 245 -16.24 -7.07 16.72
N GLY A 246 -15.47 -7.64 15.79
CA GLY A 246 -15.95 -8.16 14.51
C GLY A 246 -16.15 -7.10 13.42
N GLU A 247 -15.83 -5.84 13.71
CA GLU A 247 -15.81 -4.76 12.73
C GLU A 247 -14.61 -4.88 11.78
N SER A 248 -14.68 -4.16 10.67
CA SER A 248 -13.63 -4.16 9.66
C SER A 248 -13.76 -2.96 8.73
N VAL A 249 -12.68 -2.59 8.05
CA VAL A 249 -12.69 -1.58 6.98
C VAL A 249 -12.15 -2.17 5.69
N LEU A 250 -12.80 -1.89 4.55
CA LEU A 250 -12.27 -2.27 3.24
C LEU A 250 -11.30 -1.21 2.74
N CYS A 251 -10.04 -1.58 2.55
CA CYS A 251 -9.02 -0.72 1.97
C CYS A 251 -8.80 -1.07 0.49
N ASP A 252 -8.95 -0.07 -0.40
CA ASP A 252 -8.68 -0.20 -1.84
C ASP A 252 -7.27 0.36 -2.15
N PHE A 253 -6.28 -0.52 -2.13
CA PHE A 253 -4.88 -0.14 -2.33
C PHE A 253 -4.60 0.36 -3.75
N ASP A 254 -5.38 -0.08 -4.74
CA ASP A 254 -5.23 0.34 -6.13
C ASP A 254 -5.65 1.81 -6.28
N ALA A 255 -6.81 2.15 -5.71
CA ALA A 255 -7.32 3.52 -5.71
C ALA A 255 -6.34 4.52 -5.06
N ILE A 256 -5.64 4.10 -4.01
CA ILE A 256 -4.63 4.93 -3.32
C ILE A 256 -3.41 5.14 -4.22
N PHE A 257 -2.88 4.09 -4.84
CA PHE A 257 -1.70 4.16 -5.70
C PHE A 257 -1.89 5.16 -6.85
N PHE A 258 -3.09 5.23 -7.44
CA PHE A 258 -3.38 6.17 -8.53
C PHE A 258 -3.38 7.65 -8.12
N LYS A 259 -3.62 7.99 -6.85
CA LYS A 259 -3.66 9.39 -6.37
C LYS A 259 -2.29 10.08 -6.47
N GLY A 260 -1.18 9.35 -6.34
CA GLY A 260 0.16 9.93 -6.29
C GLY A 260 0.74 10.41 -7.63
N ARG A 261 -0.02 10.29 -8.74
CA ARG A 261 0.38 10.77 -10.08
C ARG A 261 1.78 10.34 -10.50
N TYR A 262 2.20 9.15 -10.05
CA TYR A 262 3.58 8.71 -10.19
C TYR A 262 4.03 8.49 -11.63
N GLY A 263 3.07 8.31 -12.56
CA GLY A 263 3.35 8.25 -14.00
C GLY A 263 4.09 9.47 -14.55
N ASN A 264 3.98 10.64 -13.91
CA ASN A 264 4.72 11.85 -14.31
C ASN A 264 6.20 11.84 -13.92
N LYS A 265 6.65 10.87 -13.10
CA LYS A 265 8.04 10.75 -12.63
C LYS A 265 8.88 9.79 -13.48
N VAL A 266 8.29 9.19 -14.51
CA VAL A 266 8.93 8.18 -15.37
C VAL A 266 8.76 8.53 -16.84
N ASN A 267 9.68 8.02 -17.66
CA ASN A 267 9.62 8.13 -19.11
C ASN A 267 9.32 6.74 -19.70
N TYR A 268 8.13 6.57 -20.27
CA TYR A 268 7.68 5.28 -20.83
C TYR A 268 8.39 4.89 -22.14
N ALA A 269 9.25 5.74 -22.68
CA ALA A 269 10.19 5.35 -23.74
C ALA A 269 11.33 4.46 -23.20
N ASP A 270 11.58 4.48 -21.89
CA ASP A 270 12.65 3.71 -21.26
C ASP A 270 12.18 2.29 -20.90
N ALA A 271 13.13 1.37 -20.70
CA ALA A 271 12.88 0.11 -20.00
C ALA A 271 13.06 0.30 -18.48
N PRO A 272 12.44 -0.53 -17.63
CA PRO A 272 12.74 -0.55 -16.20
C PRO A 272 14.24 -0.68 -15.95
N MET A 273 14.75 -0.01 -14.92
CA MET A 273 16.12 -0.24 -14.45
C MET A 273 16.22 -1.67 -13.90
N HIS A 274 17.40 -2.29 -14.04
CA HIS A 274 17.63 -3.67 -13.58
C HIS A 274 16.58 -4.67 -14.07
N MET A 275 16.20 -4.57 -15.35
CA MET A 275 15.16 -5.41 -15.94
C MET A 275 15.44 -6.91 -15.81
N GLU A 276 16.71 -7.30 -15.74
CA GLU A 276 17.18 -8.67 -15.50
C GLU A 276 16.71 -9.28 -14.17
N THR A 277 16.28 -8.45 -13.21
CA THR A 277 15.74 -8.89 -11.92
C THR A 277 14.29 -9.37 -11.99
N TYR A 278 13.56 -9.04 -13.07
CA TYR A 278 12.23 -9.59 -13.32
C TYR A 278 12.32 -10.98 -13.95
N ARG A 279 11.32 -11.84 -13.71
CA ARG A 279 11.17 -13.10 -14.44
C ARG A 279 10.96 -12.82 -15.93
N GLN A 280 11.42 -13.72 -16.80
CA GLN A 280 11.28 -13.58 -18.26
C GLN A 280 9.83 -13.29 -18.72
N ALA A 281 8.83 -13.96 -18.12
CA ALA A 281 7.42 -13.70 -18.43
C ALA A 281 6.98 -12.27 -18.09
N ASP A 282 7.43 -11.75 -16.95
CA ASP A 282 7.16 -10.38 -16.53
C ASP A 282 7.91 -9.37 -17.40
N GLN A 283 9.18 -9.64 -17.75
CA GLN A 283 9.93 -8.82 -18.71
C GLN A 283 9.17 -8.70 -20.04
N MET A 284 8.69 -9.82 -20.59
CA MET A 284 7.90 -9.84 -21.82
C MET A 284 6.58 -9.07 -21.68
N THR A 285 5.91 -9.19 -20.53
CA THR A 285 4.67 -8.45 -20.24
C THR A 285 4.92 -6.94 -20.22
N ILE A 286 5.99 -6.50 -19.55
CA ILE A 286 6.39 -5.09 -19.50
C ILE A 286 6.71 -4.56 -20.90
N LEU A 287 7.60 -5.23 -21.64
CA LEU A 287 8.02 -4.77 -22.97
C LEU A 287 6.85 -4.74 -23.96
N SER A 288 6.00 -5.76 -23.94
CA SER A 288 4.80 -5.82 -24.80
C SER A 288 3.84 -4.68 -24.48
N HIS A 289 3.68 -4.33 -23.21
CA HIS A 289 2.83 -3.22 -22.79
C HIS A 289 3.39 -1.88 -23.23
N LEU A 290 4.69 -1.63 -23.02
CA LEU A 290 5.36 -0.42 -23.47
C LEU A 290 5.35 -0.28 -25.00
N ALA A 291 5.51 -1.38 -25.74
CA ALA A 291 5.43 -1.37 -27.21
C ALA A 291 4.04 -0.95 -27.68
N LYS A 292 2.97 -1.52 -27.11
CA LYS A 292 1.59 -1.14 -27.42
C LYS A 292 1.30 0.33 -27.13
N MET A 293 1.90 0.92 -26.09
CA MET A 293 1.73 2.36 -25.83
C MET A 293 2.33 3.21 -26.95
N ARG A 294 3.50 2.82 -27.46
CA ARG A 294 4.22 3.56 -28.51
C ARG A 294 3.48 3.50 -29.85
N GLU A 295 2.75 2.43 -30.12
CA GLU A 295 1.93 2.30 -31.33
C GLU A 295 0.65 3.17 -31.27
N ASN A 296 0.20 3.52 -30.07
CA ASN A 296 -1.03 4.29 -29.84
C ASN A 296 -0.80 5.79 -29.57
N THR A 297 0.45 6.26 -29.63
CA THR A 297 0.86 7.67 -29.45
C THR A 297 1.31 8.27 -30.77
#